data_AF-A0A4U0PGI4-F1
#
_entry.id   AF-A0A4U0PGI4-F1
#
_cell.length_a   1.000
_cell.length_b   1.000
_cell.length_c   1.000
_cell.angle_alpha   90.00
_cell.angle_beta   90.00
_cell.angle_gamma   90.00
#
_symmetry.space_group_name_H-M   'P 1'
#
loop_
_entity.id
_entity.type
_entity.pdbx_description
1 polymer ?
#
loop_
_entity_poly.entity_id
_entity_poly.type
_entity_poly.pdbx_seq_one_letter_code
_entity_poly.pdbx_strand_id
1 'polypeptide(L)'
;MCISSISILEFLTFSLTKKKGDIKLEGNIGNLNFHKTDDQYRVRQKVGKKNKNEINNIAERSKENASEFGHAASFAKEIRSALKVTMKDHYELFYEPSHITRLNKRLHLILKADEENERGKRLVSPVNLKLLKNFSLNIHSPFKDVFLSPIEIN
;
A
#
# COMPACT_ATOMS: atom_id res chain seq x y z
N MET A 1 11.60 -2.39 -80.13
CA MET A 1 10.69 -2.15 -78.99
C MET A 1 10.57 -3.45 -78.22
N CYS A 2 10.84 -3.44 -76.92
CA CYS A 2 10.98 -4.66 -76.13
C CYS A 2 9.63 -5.31 -75.80
N ILE A 3 9.69 -6.63 -75.58
CA ILE A 3 8.56 -7.55 -75.45
C ILE A 3 8.15 -7.69 -73.97
N SER A 4 6.89 -8.03 -73.76
CA SER A 4 6.22 -8.38 -72.51
C SER A 4 6.97 -9.35 -71.58
N SER A 5 6.73 -9.26 -70.27
CA SER A 5 6.04 -10.35 -69.54
C SER A 5 5.59 -9.94 -68.13
N ILE A 6 4.52 -10.57 -67.66
CA ILE A 6 3.84 -10.35 -66.37
C ILE A 6 4.52 -11.17 -65.27
N SER A 7 4.65 -10.62 -64.06
CA SER A 7 4.76 -11.44 -62.84
C SER A 7 4.03 -10.77 -61.66
N ILE A 8 3.36 -11.61 -60.87
CA ILE A 8 2.32 -11.22 -59.91
C ILE A 8 2.97 -10.79 -58.58
N LEU A 9 2.44 -9.71 -58.00
CA LEU A 9 2.93 -9.13 -56.73
C LEU A 9 2.20 -9.77 -55.53
N GLU A 10 2.55 -11.01 -55.18
CA GLU A 10 2.08 -11.62 -53.92
C GLU A 10 2.82 -11.02 -52.70
N PHE A 11 2.24 -9.96 -52.13
CA PHE A 11 2.60 -9.53 -50.78
C PHE A 11 2.10 -10.54 -49.75
N LEU A 12 2.93 -11.53 -49.48
CA LEU A 12 2.70 -12.58 -48.49
C LEU A 12 2.66 -11.97 -47.07
N THR A 13 1.47 -11.63 -46.59
CA THR A 13 1.26 -11.07 -45.24
C THR A 13 1.59 -12.10 -44.17
N PHE A 14 2.83 -12.06 -43.66
CA PHE A 14 3.31 -12.96 -42.63
C PHE A 14 2.69 -12.62 -41.26
N SER A 15 1.52 -13.18 -40.98
CA SER A 15 0.81 -12.99 -39.70
C SER A 15 1.53 -13.73 -38.56
N LEU A 16 2.45 -13.02 -37.91
CA LEU A 16 3.07 -13.45 -36.65
C LEU A 16 2.03 -13.42 -35.52
N THR A 17 1.24 -14.48 -35.42
CA THR A 17 0.37 -14.74 -34.27
C THR A 17 1.22 -15.04 -33.03
N LYS A 18 1.64 -13.96 -32.35
CA LYS A 18 2.52 -13.97 -31.19
C LYS A 18 1.79 -14.57 -29.98
N LYS A 19 1.73 -15.91 -29.91
CA LYS A 19 1.24 -16.66 -28.76
C LYS A 19 2.12 -16.33 -27.54
N LYS A 20 1.67 -15.39 -26.71
CA LYS A 20 2.23 -15.14 -25.38
C LYS A 20 1.89 -16.36 -24.51
N GLY A 21 2.85 -17.24 -24.28
CA GLY A 21 2.78 -18.17 -23.16
C GLY A 21 3.05 -17.41 -21.86
N ASP A 22 2.31 -17.73 -20.80
CA ASP A 22 2.58 -17.21 -19.46
C ASP A 22 3.83 -17.88 -18.88
N ILE A 23 4.99 -17.31 -19.19
CA ILE A 23 6.27 -17.75 -18.64
C ILE A 23 6.35 -17.30 -17.18
N LYS A 24 6.02 -18.23 -16.27
CA LYS A 24 6.18 -18.03 -14.83
C LYS A 24 7.66 -18.07 -14.45
N LEU A 25 8.29 -16.89 -14.38
CA LEU A 25 9.67 -16.75 -13.91
C LEU A 25 9.68 -16.50 -12.40
N GLU A 26 10.22 -17.46 -11.65
CA GLU A 26 10.45 -17.37 -10.22
C GLU A 26 11.90 -17.80 -9.92
N GLY A 27 12.64 -17.01 -9.15
CA GLY A 27 14.05 -17.25 -8.84
C GLY A 27 15.00 -16.15 -9.34
N ASN A 28 16.31 -16.42 -9.31
CA ASN A 28 17.35 -15.46 -9.71
C ASN A 28 17.94 -15.83 -11.07
N ILE A 29 17.97 -14.88 -12.01
CA ILE A 29 18.69 -15.00 -13.28
C ILE A 29 19.76 -13.91 -13.31
N GLY A 30 21.02 -14.30 -13.12
CA GLY A 30 22.15 -13.39 -13.00
C GLY A 30 21.95 -12.35 -11.87
N ASN A 31 21.88 -11.07 -12.26
CA ASN A 31 21.67 -9.95 -11.34
C ASN A 31 20.19 -9.55 -11.15
N LEU A 32 19.23 -10.32 -11.68
CA LEU A 32 17.79 -10.06 -11.56
C LEU A 32 17.12 -11.13 -10.68
N ASN A 33 16.28 -10.69 -9.74
CA ASN A 33 15.47 -11.53 -8.87
C ASN A 33 13.99 -11.39 -9.26
N PHE A 34 13.39 -12.49 -9.69
CA PHE A 34 12.00 -12.63 -10.11
C PHE A 34 11.18 -13.22 -8.96
N HIS A 35 10.20 -12.47 -8.49
CA HIS A 35 9.33 -12.87 -7.38
C HIS A 35 7.89 -12.44 -7.66
N LYS A 36 6.93 -13.22 -7.15
CA LYS A 36 5.50 -12.92 -7.23
C LYS A 36 5.09 -12.06 -6.03
N THR A 37 4.22 -11.07 -6.23
CA THR A 37 3.61 -10.28 -5.15
C THR A 37 2.23 -9.83 -5.59
N ASP A 38 1.19 -10.15 -4.83
CA ASP A 38 -0.20 -9.76 -5.10
C ASP A 38 -0.61 -10.05 -6.56
N ASP A 39 -0.37 -11.30 -6.98
CA ASP A 39 -0.52 -11.84 -8.33
C ASP A 39 0.28 -11.19 -9.49
N GLN A 40 1.12 -10.19 -9.19
CA GLN A 40 2.03 -9.58 -10.15
C GLN A 40 3.44 -10.18 -10.07
N TYR A 41 4.00 -10.55 -11.22
CA TYR A 41 5.43 -10.88 -11.33
C TYR A 41 6.27 -9.60 -11.30
N ARG A 42 7.20 -9.51 -10.36
CA ARG A 42 8.08 -8.34 -10.16
C ARG A 42 9.54 -8.74 -10.28
N VAL A 43 10.29 -7.91 -11.00
CA VAL A 43 11.74 -8.07 -11.18
C VAL A 43 12.45 -7.01 -10.35
N ARG A 44 13.44 -7.41 -9.57
CA ARG A 44 14.34 -6.49 -8.84
C ARG A 44 15.78 -6.78 -9.21
N GLN A 45 16.55 -5.74 -9.46
CA GLN A 45 18.00 -5.89 -9.54
C GLN A 45 18.56 -6.23 -8.15
N LYS A 46 19.46 -7.22 -8.10
CA LYS A 46 20.17 -7.62 -6.90
C LYS A 46 21.04 -6.45 -6.44
N VAL A 47 20.75 -5.93 -5.25
CA VAL A 47 21.53 -4.84 -4.65
C VAL A 47 22.95 -5.33 -4.37
N GLY A 48 23.94 -4.52 -4.71
CA GLY A 48 25.35 -4.84 -4.48
C GLY A 48 25.70 -4.99 -3.00
N LYS A 49 26.94 -5.45 -2.73
CA LYS A 49 27.46 -5.60 -1.37
C LYS A 49 27.55 -4.22 -0.71
N LYS A 50 26.69 -3.95 0.27
CA LYS A 50 26.64 -2.69 1.01
C LYS A 50 27.86 -2.52 1.92
N ASN A 51 28.28 -1.28 2.12
CA ASN A 51 29.38 -0.97 3.03
C ASN A 51 28.95 -1.11 4.50
N LYS A 52 29.90 -1.39 5.41
CA LYS A 52 29.60 -1.57 6.86
C LYS A 52 28.85 -0.37 7.46
N ASN A 53 29.24 0.85 7.08
CA ASN A 53 28.61 2.09 7.53
C ASN A 53 27.16 2.23 7.03
N GLU A 54 26.88 1.80 5.79
CA GLU A 54 25.52 1.79 5.24
C GLU A 54 24.62 0.79 5.98
N ILE A 55 25.16 -0.40 6.31
CA ILE A 55 24.44 -1.44 7.05
C ILE A 55 24.09 -0.94 8.46
N ASN A 56 25.04 -0.33 9.17
CA ASN A 56 24.81 0.25 10.49
C ASN A 56 23.71 1.32 10.46
N ASN A 57 23.81 2.27 9.51
CA ASN A 57 22.84 3.35 9.35
C ASN A 57 21.43 2.82 8.98
N ILE A 58 21.34 1.77 8.16
CA ILE A 58 20.08 1.06 7.88
C ILE A 58 19.52 0.40 9.15
N ALA A 59 20.37 -0.21 9.99
CA ALA A 59 19.95 -0.85 11.23
C ALA A 59 19.43 0.17 12.27
N GLU A 60 20.09 1.32 12.41
CA GLU A 60 19.65 2.44 13.25
C GLU A 60 18.30 2.98 12.79
N ARG A 61 18.17 3.33 11.50
CA ARG A 61 16.90 3.76 10.89
C ARG A 61 15.79 2.71 11.03
N SER A 62 16.12 1.42 11.03
CA SER A 62 15.15 0.34 11.25
C SER A 62 14.66 0.31 12.69
N LYS A 63 15.54 0.52 13.68
CA LYS A 63 15.18 0.63 15.11
C LYS A 63 14.32 1.86 15.37
N GLU A 64 14.69 3.03 14.84
CA GLU A 64 13.91 4.27 14.89
C GLU A 64 12.49 4.04 14.35
N ASN A 65 12.38 3.53 13.11
CA ASN A 65 11.10 3.27 12.47
C ASN A 65 10.26 2.24 13.26
N ALA A 66 10.89 1.24 13.91
CA ALA A 66 10.19 0.26 14.72
C ALA A 66 9.63 0.85 16.02
N SER A 67 10.39 1.75 16.67
CA SER A 67 9.92 2.55 17.83
C SER A 67 8.71 3.40 17.45
N GLU A 68 8.84 4.19 16.37
CA GLU A 68 7.76 5.03 15.83
C GLU A 68 6.51 4.22 15.45
N PHE A 69 6.69 3.04 14.86
CA PHE A 69 5.58 2.16 14.48
C PHE A 69 4.89 1.56 15.72
N GLY A 70 5.65 1.12 16.73
CA GLY A 70 5.11 0.61 17.98
C GLY A 70 4.28 1.67 18.73
N HIS A 71 4.77 2.91 18.79
CA HIS A 71 4.05 4.02 19.42
C HIS A 71 2.74 4.34 18.66
N ALA A 72 2.80 4.45 17.33
CA ALA A 72 1.60 4.64 16.50
C ALA A 72 0.58 3.51 16.66
N ALA A 73 1.03 2.24 16.79
CA ALA A 73 0.17 1.08 16.99
C ALA A 73 -0.49 1.04 18.38
N SER A 74 0.20 1.52 19.43
CA SER A 74 -0.41 1.68 20.77
C SER A 74 -1.51 2.73 20.74
N PHE A 75 -1.23 3.91 20.18
CA PHE A 75 -2.21 4.98 20.07
C PHE A 75 -3.41 4.58 19.19
N ALA A 76 -3.19 3.78 18.13
CA ALA A 76 -4.26 3.19 17.33
C ALA A 76 -5.12 2.16 18.10
N LYS A 77 -4.55 1.49 19.11
CA LYS A 77 -5.31 0.61 20.01
C LYS A 77 -6.17 1.44 20.95
N GLU A 78 -5.63 2.51 21.54
CA GLU A 78 -6.37 3.42 22.41
C GLU A 78 -7.57 4.08 21.69
N ILE A 79 -7.37 4.62 20.48
CA ILE A 79 -8.45 5.17 19.65
C ILE A 79 -9.55 4.13 19.39
N ARG A 80 -9.19 2.89 19.02
CA ARG A 80 -10.19 1.83 18.76
C ARG A 80 -10.91 1.38 20.02
N SER A 81 -10.22 1.31 21.16
CA SER A 81 -10.85 1.03 22.46
C SER A 81 -11.86 2.12 22.83
N ALA A 82 -11.51 3.39 22.67
CA ALA A 82 -12.42 4.51 22.91
C ALA A 82 -13.64 4.44 21.97
N LEU A 83 -13.42 4.28 20.65
CA LEU A 83 -14.50 4.13 19.66
C LEU A 83 -15.44 2.96 20.00
N LYS A 84 -14.91 1.81 20.41
CA LYS A 84 -15.73 0.65 20.79
C LYS A 84 -16.61 0.95 22.02
N VAL A 85 -16.09 1.66 23.02
CA VAL A 85 -16.87 2.08 24.20
C VAL A 85 -17.95 3.10 23.83
N THR A 86 -17.64 4.06 22.94
CA THR A 86 -18.60 5.08 22.49
C THR A 86 -19.71 4.51 21.61
N MET A 87 -19.38 3.63 20.67
CA MET A 87 -20.34 3.09 19.69
C MET A 87 -21.12 1.87 20.18
N LYS A 88 -20.63 1.18 21.22
CA LYS A 88 -21.21 -0.06 21.76
C LYS A 88 -21.58 -1.04 20.64
N ASP A 89 -22.83 -1.48 20.57
CA ASP A 89 -23.36 -2.46 19.62
C ASP A 89 -23.28 -1.97 18.17
N HIS A 90 -23.34 -0.65 17.95
CA HIS A 90 -23.18 -0.06 16.61
C HIS A 90 -21.74 -0.18 16.07
N TYR A 91 -20.74 -0.50 16.89
CA TYR A 91 -19.36 -0.65 16.45
C TYR A 91 -19.20 -1.73 15.36
N GLU A 92 -19.99 -2.81 15.46
CA GLU A 92 -19.93 -3.93 14.50
C GLU A 92 -20.47 -3.55 13.12
N LEU A 93 -21.44 -2.62 13.06
CA LEU A 93 -22.01 -2.10 11.80
C LEU A 93 -20.96 -1.34 10.96
N PHE A 94 -19.96 -0.74 11.62
CA PHE A 94 -18.87 0.02 10.98
C PHE A 94 -17.56 -0.77 10.89
N TYR A 95 -17.55 -2.04 11.31
CA TYR A 95 -16.34 -2.85 11.37
C TYR A 95 -15.92 -3.38 9.99
N GLU A 96 -14.68 -3.07 9.60
CA GLU A 96 -14.06 -3.54 8.35
C GLU A 96 -12.60 -3.94 8.67
N PRO A 97 -12.12 -5.18 8.41
CA PRO A 97 -10.82 -5.66 8.90
C PRO A 97 -9.61 -4.77 8.57
N SER A 98 -9.59 -4.11 7.41
CA SER A 98 -8.51 -3.20 7.00
C SER A 98 -8.51 -1.85 7.72
N HIS A 99 -9.57 -1.48 8.45
CA HIS A 99 -9.59 -0.21 9.22
C HIS A 99 -8.39 -0.12 10.18
N ILE A 100 -7.92 -1.23 10.74
CA ILE A 100 -6.77 -1.29 11.65
C ILE A 100 -5.48 -0.90 10.90
N THR A 101 -5.23 -1.49 9.72
CA THR A 101 -4.01 -1.22 8.95
C THR A 101 -4.05 0.20 8.34
N ARG A 102 -5.23 0.66 7.92
CA ARG A 102 -5.48 2.03 7.44
C ARG A 102 -5.26 3.07 8.54
N LEU A 103 -5.80 2.85 9.75
CA LEU A 103 -5.62 3.73 10.90
C LEU A 103 -4.15 3.81 11.32
N ASN A 104 -3.49 2.65 11.47
CA ASN A 104 -2.04 2.60 11.76
C ASN A 104 -1.22 3.35 10.71
N LYS A 105 -1.53 3.17 9.42
CA LYS A 105 -0.85 3.89 8.33
C LYS A 105 -1.08 5.41 8.42
N ARG A 106 -2.27 5.86 8.81
CA ARG A 106 -2.57 7.30 8.97
C ARG A 106 -1.89 7.90 10.20
N LEU A 107 -1.88 7.19 11.33
CA LEU A 107 -1.19 7.61 12.55
C LEU A 107 0.33 7.63 12.38
N HIS A 108 0.90 6.70 11.63
CA HIS A 108 2.32 6.73 11.30
C HIS A 108 2.71 7.91 10.37
N LEU A 109 1.77 8.40 9.54
CA LEU A 109 1.97 9.66 8.79
C LEU A 109 1.89 10.89 9.71
N ILE A 110 0.97 10.90 10.67
CA ILE A 110 0.82 11.95 11.69
C ILE A 110 2.07 12.09 12.55
N LEU A 111 2.60 10.97 13.01
CA LEU A 111 3.82 10.90 13.82
C LEU A 111 5.06 11.32 13.00
N LYS A 112 5.05 11.13 11.67
CA LYS A 112 6.10 11.63 10.77
C LYS A 112 6.01 13.13 10.44
N ALA A 113 4.85 13.74 10.64
CA ALA A 113 4.64 15.19 10.55
C ALA A 113 5.04 15.93 11.84
N ASP A 114 5.54 15.20 12.86
CA ASP A 114 6.15 15.80 14.04
C ASP A 114 7.55 16.36 13.68
N GLU A 115 7.68 17.67 13.84
CA GLU A 115 8.90 18.46 13.60
C GLU A 115 9.57 18.88 14.90
N GLU A 116 8.92 18.74 16.06
CA GLU A 116 9.46 19.15 17.36
C GLU A 116 10.41 18.08 17.92
N ASN A 117 10.09 16.79 17.73
CA ASN A 117 10.84 15.69 18.31
C ASN A 117 11.82 15.02 17.33
N GLU A 118 12.95 14.58 17.87
CA GLU A 118 13.93 13.77 17.15
C GLU A 118 13.32 12.47 16.60
N ARG A 119 13.84 12.03 15.45
CA ARG A 119 13.46 10.76 14.82
C ARG A 119 13.65 9.58 15.78
N GLY A 120 12.70 8.64 15.78
CA GLY A 120 12.65 7.52 16.74
C GLY A 120 12.00 7.84 18.09
N LYS A 121 11.85 9.14 18.44
CA LYS A 121 11.19 9.63 19.67
C LYS A 121 9.92 10.46 19.41
N ARG A 122 9.52 10.59 18.15
CA ARG A 122 8.36 11.36 17.71
C ARG A 122 7.05 10.92 18.36
N LEU A 123 6.23 11.90 18.69
CA LEU A 123 4.96 11.74 19.40
C LEU A 123 3.80 12.18 18.52
N VAL A 124 2.59 11.72 18.81
CA VAL A 124 1.40 12.18 18.10
C VAL A 124 0.89 13.49 18.75
N SER A 125 1.42 14.61 18.24
CA SER A 125 1.04 15.96 18.64
C SER A 125 -0.43 16.27 18.31
N PRO A 126 -1.19 16.96 19.19
CA PRO A 126 -2.56 17.39 18.93
C PRO A 126 -2.72 18.23 17.66
N VAL A 127 -1.69 18.99 17.27
CA VAL A 127 -1.71 19.82 16.05
C VAL A 127 -1.83 18.95 14.79
N ASN A 128 -1.14 17.81 14.79
CA ASN A 128 -1.06 16.89 13.65
C ASN A 128 -2.26 15.94 13.55
N LEU A 129 -3.06 15.78 14.62
CA LEU A 129 -4.32 15.01 14.60
C LEU A 129 -5.32 15.52 13.56
N LYS A 130 -5.18 16.77 13.07
CA LYS A 130 -5.95 17.29 11.92
C LYS A 130 -5.88 16.40 10.69
N LEU A 131 -4.80 15.62 10.52
CA LEU A 131 -4.67 14.65 9.42
C LEU A 131 -5.58 13.41 9.58
N LEU A 132 -6.16 13.12 10.76
CA LEU A 132 -7.23 12.12 10.90
C LEU A 132 -8.58 12.60 10.34
N LYS A 133 -8.72 13.89 10.02
CA LYS A 133 -9.96 14.40 9.40
C LYS A 133 -10.25 13.63 8.11
N ASN A 134 -11.52 13.29 7.91
CA ASN A 134 -12.03 12.44 6.83
C ASN A 134 -11.54 10.97 6.86
N PHE A 135 -11.04 10.47 8.00
CA PHE A 135 -10.83 9.03 8.17
C PHE A 135 -12.17 8.31 8.40
N SER A 136 -12.64 7.59 7.38
CA SER A 136 -13.77 6.66 7.47
C SER A 136 -13.31 5.30 8.02
N LEU A 137 -14.11 4.68 8.89
CA LEU A 137 -13.86 3.31 9.37
C LEU A 137 -14.04 2.30 8.23
N ASN A 138 -15.09 2.43 7.41
CA ASN A 138 -15.40 1.49 6.35
C ASN A 138 -15.23 2.09 4.94
N ILE A 139 -14.18 1.68 4.22
CA ILE A 139 -13.86 2.23 2.89
C ILE A 139 -14.82 1.78 1.77
N HIS A 140 -15.54 0.67 1.97
CA HIS A 140 -16.62 0.25 1.07
C HIS A 140 -17.95 0.94 1.47
N SER A 141 -18.03 1.44 2.72
CA SER A 141 -19.15 2.22 3.24
C SER A 141 -19.00 3.74 3.49
N PRO A 142 -18.63 4.56 2.48
CA PRO A 142 -19.11 5.95 2.32
C PRO A 142 -20.18 6.04 1.19
N PHE A 143 -21.18 6.93 1.11
CA PHE A 143 -21.82 7.94 1.99
C PHE A 143 -21.50 8.00 3.49
N LYS A 144 -21.77 7.07 4.42
CA LYS A 144 -22.50 5.76 4.55
C LYS A 144 -22.01 5.04 5.84
N ASP A 145 -21.02 5.62 6.54
CA ASP A 145 -20.80 5.56 8.00
C ASP A 145 -21.96 6.25 8.79
N VAL A 146 -23.16 6.29 8.19
CA VAL A 146 -24.24 7.27 8.31
C VAL A 146 -25.51 6.47 7.99
N PHE A 147 -26.54 6.35 8.82
CA PHE A 147 -27.36 7.40 9.45
C PHE A 147 -28.08 6.80 10.68
N LEU A 148 -28.18 7.52 11.80
CA LEU A 148 -28.70 6.99 13.08
C LEU A 148 -30.10 7.52 13.49
N SER A 149 -30.87 8.10 12.57
CA SER A 149 -32.20 8.64 12.93
C SER A 149 -33.19 7.50 13.20
N PRO A 150 -33.94 7.52 14.32
CA PRO A 150 -35.20 6.79 14.38
C PRO A 150 -36.14 7.36 13.31
N ILE A 151 -36.89 6.50 12.64
CA ILE A 151 -37.93 6.87 11.68
C ILE A 151 -39.24 6.33 12.24
N GLU A 152 -39.98 7.17 12.95
CA GLU A 152 -41.36 6.87 13.32
C GLU A 152 -42.25 7.18 12.11
N ILE A 153 -42.79 6.13 11.49
CA ILE A 153 -43.80 6.25 10.43
C ILE A 153 -45.16 6.17 11.11
N ASN A 154 -45.91 7.27 11.07
CA ASN A 154 -47.34 7.34 11.42
C ASN A 154 -48.20 6.68 10.33
#